data_AF-A0A271IV87-F1
#
_entry.id   AF-A0A271IV87-F1
#
_cell.length_a   1.000
_cell.length_b   1.000
_cell.length_c   1.000
_cell.angle_alpha   90.00
_cell.angle_beta   90.00
_cell.angle_gamma   90.00
#
_symmetry.space_group_name_H-M   'P 1'
#
loop_
_entity.id
_entity.type
_entity.pdbx_description
1 polymer ?
#
loop_
_entity_poly.entity_id
_entity_poly.type
_entity_poly.pdbx_seq_one_letter_code
_entity_poly.pdbx_strand_id
1 'polypeptide(L)'
;MTPRPVADRRAEADRFDVRRIHPAVRFGSASDRYAAWIDQIYPRDVWAGEVTSRKKAVGGQSYEERLLPTASVEDYFLHFGVLEIDFTYYRPLLEATGKPSPGLFTLQHYADASPANARYVLKAPQQVLSRRLRRKVDGRWAYVDNPDYLDADLFTNRFLIPAQKTLGVKLAGIILEQPYERASESPPPDAFVAEWDRFIGDVPNDAAYHLEVRSSHLLSPTYLEWLANRELGFCFSHWQWLPPIIDQWMLVGEQFTSASSEAVLRLIQPRDMAFDASWKLAYPFEGPAPGLSDTRDAAQMVDETTALIYKAVEAGVTLNVIGNNRAWGNTPDLARTIAHRFLDFADRKGA
;
A
#
# COMPACT_ATOMS: atom_id res chain seq x y z
N MET A 1 14.38 9.93 -19.88
CA MET A 1 13.30 10.40 -20.78
C MET A 1 12.88 11.78 -20.29
N THR A 2 12.92 12.81 -21.13
CA THR A 2 12.57 14.18 -20.71
C THR A 2 11.09 14.25 -20.32
N PRO A 3 10.74 14.80 -19.15
CA PRO A 3 9.34 14.98 -18.78
C PRO A 3 8.60 15.88 -19.78
N ARG A 4 7.29 15.68 -19.92
CA ARG A 4 6.43 16.56 -20.72
C ARG A 4 6.29 17.94 -20.07
N PRO A 5 5.81 18.97 -20.79
CA PRO A 5 5.59 20.29 -20.21
C PRO A 5 4.79 20.23 -18.90
N VAL A 6 5.13 21.09 -17.94
CA VAL A 6 4.45 21.15 -16.62
C VAL A 6 2.96 21.43 -16.79
N ALA A 7 2.58 22.32 -17.72
CA ALA A 7 1.18 22.67 -17.98
C ALA A 7 0.32 21.45 -18.40
N ASP A 8 0.84 20.61 -19.30
CA ASP A 8 0.13 19.40 -19.75
C ASP A 8 -0.06 18.41 -18.60
N ARG A 9 0.98 18.23 -17.78
CA ARG A 9 0.93 17.35 -16.60
C ARG A 9 -0.05 17.85 -15.54
N ARG A 10 -0.18 19.16 -15.35
CA ARG A 10 -1.19 19.76 -14.46
C ARG A 10 -2.60 19.49 -14.97
N ALA A 11 -2.85 19.75 -16.25
CA ALA A 11 -4.17 19.53 -16.85
C ALA A 11 -4.61 18.05 -16.79
N GLU A 12 -3.66 17.12 -16.82
CA GLU A 12 -3.94 15.70 -16.57
C GLU A 12 -4.22 15.39 -15.11
N ALA A 13 -3.42 15.92 -14.18
CA ALA A 13 -3.67 15.81 -12.73
C ALA A 13 -5.03 16.37 -12.33
N ASP A 14 -5.46 17.49 -12.93
CA ASP A 14 -6.78 18.12 -12.72
C ASP A 14 -7.93 17.16 -13.06
N ARG A 15 -7.71 16.26 -14.03
CA ARG A 15 -8.64 15.19 -14.46
C ARG A 15 -8.33 13.84 -13.81
N PHE A 16 -7.55 13.84 -12.72
CA PHE A 16 -7.12 12.66 -11.99
C PHE A 16 -6.26 11.66 -12.79
N ASP A 17 -5.74 12.00 -13.99
CA ASP A 17 -4.74 11.17 -14.66
C ASP A 17 -3.35 11.49 -14.09
N VAL A 18 -2.96 10.72 -13.08
CA VAL A 18 -1.68 10.89 -12.37
C VAL A 18 -0.60 9.92 -12.85
N ARG A 19 -0.85 9.17 -13.93
CA ARG A 19 0.11 8.17 -14.48
C ARG A 19 1.32 8.82 -15.13
N ARG A 20 1.18 10.06 -15.60
CA ARG A 20 2.15 10.72 -16.47
C ARG A 20 2.76 11.98 -15.87
N ILE A 21 2.72 12.10 -14.54
CA ILE A 21 3.35 13.18 -13.78
C ILE A 21 4.87 13.11 -13.88
N HIS A 22 5.44 11.92 -13.68
CA HIS A 22 6.86 11.65 -13.87
C HIS A 22 7.11 10.15 -14.07
N PRO A 23 8.01 9.70 -14.95
CA PRO A 23 8.26 8.27 -15.19
C PRO A 23 8.79 7.50 -13.96
N ALA A 24 9.41 8.20 -13.01
CA ALA A 24 9.91 7.62 -11.76
C ALA A 24 8.86 7.56 -10.63
N VAL A 25 7.60 7.91 -10.90
CA VAL A 25 6.53 7.90 -9.90
C VAL A 25 5.32 7.17 -10.43
N ARG A 26 4.79 6.23 -9.64
CA ARG A 26 3.48 5.62 -9.88
C ARG A 26 2.58 5.92 -8.70
N PHE A 27 1.56 6.74 -8.92
CA PHE A 27 0.50 6.91 -7.95
C PHE A 27 -0.46 5.72 -8.01
N GLY A 28 -0.98 5.36 -6.84
CA GLY A 28 -1.95 4.28 -6.66
C GLY A 28 -2.75 4.41 -5.39
N SER A 29 -3.54 3.38 -5.11
CA SER A 29 -4.40 3.31 -3.92
C SER A 29 -4.36 1.93 -3.29
N ALA A 30 -4.62 1.89 -1.98
CA ALA A 30 -4.92 0.66 -1.26
C ALA A 30 -6.41 0.35 -1.44
N SER A 31 -6.70 -0.63 -2.30
CA SER A 31 -8.03 -0.90 -2.89
C SER A 31 -8.48 0.16 -3.90
N ASP A 32 -9.34 -0.25 -4.83
CA ASP A 32 -9.84 0.55 -5.96
C ASP A 32 -11.38 0.69 -5.96
N ARG A 33 -12.09 -0.30 -5.42
CA ARG A 33 -13.53 -0.51 -5.67
C ARG A 33 -14.50 0.45 -4.95
N TYR A 34 -14.16 1.72 -4.76
CA TYR A 34 -14.99 2.70 -4.06
C TYR A 34 -16.00 3.37 -5.00
N ALA A 35 -17.30 3.15 -4.78
CA ALA A 35 -18.34 3.84 -5.55
C ALA A 35 -18.36 5.36 -5.30
N ALA A 36 -17.75 5.82 -4.21
CA ALA A 36 -17.57 7.24 -3.89
C ALA A 36 -16.68 7.98 -4.89
N TRP A 37 -15.94 7.26 -5.75
CA TRP A 37 -15.06 7.85 -6.77
C TRP A 37 -15.73 7.91 -8.16
N ILE A 38 -17.02 7.59 -8.27
CA ILE A 38 -17.81 7.84 -9.48
C ILE A 38 -17.80 9.35 -9.78
N ASP A 39 -17.69 9.69 -11.07
CA ASP A 39 -17.45 11.04 -11.61
C ASP A 39 -16.07 11.66 -11.32
N GLN A 40 -15.19 10.96 -10.59
CA GLN A 40 -13.78 11.33 -10.47
C GLN A 40 -12.93 10.47 -11.40
N ILE A 41 -12.95 9.15 -11.18
CA ILE A 41 -12.16 8.18 -11.95
C ILE A 41 -13.01 7.06 -12.55
N TYR A 42 -14.27 6.94 -12.11
CA TYR A 42 -15.20 5.94 -12.61
C TYR A 42 -16.35 6.60 -13.38
N PRO A 43 -16.56 6.25 -14.66
CA PRO A 43 -17.69 6.77 -15.44
C PRO A 43 -19.03 6.36 -14.82
N ARG A 44 -19.89 7.35 -14.58
CA ARG A 44 -21.21 7.14 -13.95
C ARG A 44 -22.14 6.29 -14.80
N ASP A 45 -22.18 6.54 -16.10
CA ASP A 45 -23.00 5.83 -17.07
C ASP A 45 -22.64 4.35 -17.20
N VAL A 46 -21.39 3.99 -16.87
CA VAL A 46 -20.94 2.59 -16.85
C VAL A 46 -21.22 1.94 -15.49
N TRP A 47 -20.83 2.59 -14.38
CA TRP A 47 -20.73 1.90 -13.09
C TRP A 47 -21.85 2.17 -12.09
N ALA A 48 -22.64 3.23 -12.24
CA ALA A 48 -23.64 3.58 -11.23
C ALA A 48 -24.70 2.48 -11.02
N GLY A 49 -25.02 1.72 -12.06
CA GLY A 49 -25.97 0.59 -12.00
C GLY A 49 -25.38 -0.70 -11.41
N GLU A 50 -24.06 -0.81 -11.32
CA GLU A 50 -23.34 -2.02 -10.86
C GLU A 50 -22.90 -1.92 -9.39
N VAL A 51 -23.26 -0.82 -8.71
CA VAL A 51 -22.89 -0.58 -7.32
C VAL A 51 -23.59 -1.59 -6.40
N THR A 52 -22.80 -2.29 -5.60
CA THR A 52 -23.29 -3.15 -4.54
C THR A 52 -23.05 -2.51 -3.17
N SER A 53 -23.89 -2.81 -2.20
CA SER A 53 -23.75 -2.30 -0.83
C SER A 53 -23.50 -3.43 0.15
N ARG A 54 -22.66 -3.16 1.16
CA ARG A 54 -22.49 -4.05 2.32
C ARG A 54 -22.46 -3.27 3.62
N LYS A 55 -22.93 -3.90 4.69
CA LYS A 55 -22.83 -3.35 6.04
C LYS A 55 -21.40 -3.48 6.56
N LYS A 56 -20.85 -2.39 7.09
CA LYS A 56 -19.55 -2.39 7.77
C LYS A 56 -19.65 -1.82 9.17
N ALA A 57 -19.10 -2.54 10.15
CA ALA A 57 -19.04 -2.08 11.53
C ALA A 57 -17.68 -1.44 11.82
N VAL A 58 -17.67 -0.19 12.31
CA VAL A 58 -16.46 0.55 12.69
C VAL A 58 -16.72 1.30 14.00
N GLY A 59 -15.87 1.06 15.00
CA GLY A 59 -15.97 1.73 16.32
C GLY A 59 -17.37 1.68 16.92
N GLY A 60 -18.02 0.51 16.88
CA GLY A 60 -19.38 0.27 17.41
C GLY A 60 -20.54 0.80 16.55
N GLN A 61 -20.26 1.50 15.46
CA GLN A 61 -21.26 2.06 14.55
C GLN A 61 -21.32 1.26 13.25
N SER A 62 -22.44 1.35 12.55
CA SER A 62 -22.67 0.68 11.27
C SER A 62 -22.74 1.68 10.13
N TYR A 63 -22.07 1.35 9.04
CA TYR A 63 -22.01 2.14 7.81
C TYR A 63 -22.39 1.27 6.61
N GLU A 64 -22.82 1.92 5.53
CA GLU A 64 -23.06 1.29 4.25
C GLU A 64 -21.85 1.54 3.35
N GLU A 65 -21.03 0.51 3.12
CA GLU A 65 -19.99 0.59 2.10
C GLU A 65 -20.60 0.27 0.74
N ARG A 66 -20.43 1.20 -0.20
CA ARG A 66 -20.82 1.07 -1.60
C ARG A 66 -19.60 0.73 -2.44
N LEU A 67 -19.67 -0.38 -3.16
CA LEU A 67 -18.55 -0.98 -3.86
C LEU A 67 -18.84 -1.20 -5.35
N LEU A 68 -17.84 -0.94 -6.17
CA LEU A 68 -17.84 -1.32 -7.59
C LEU A 68 -17.46 -2.80 -7.77
N PRO A 69 -17.79 -3.42 -8.91
CA PRO A 69 -17.27 -4.75 -9.26
C PRO A 69 -15.76 -4.69 -9.57
N THR A 70 -15.07 -5.82 -9.50
CA THR A 70 -13.64 -5.93 -9.85
C THR A 70 -13.36 -5.47 -11.29
N ALA A 71 -14.32 -5.62 -12.21
CA ALA A 71 -14.18 -5.16 -13.60
C ALA A 71 -13.91 -3.65 -13.73
N SER A 72 -14.30 -2.83 -12.74
CA SER A 72 -14.01 -1.39 -12.72
C SER A 72 -12.51 -1.05 -12.68
N VAL A 73 -11.64 -2.02 -12.40
CA VAL A 73 -10.19 -1.82 -12.43
C VAL A 73 -9.66 -1.41 -13.81
N GLU A 74 -10.39 -1.72 -14.89
CA GLU A 74 -10.05 -1.25 -16.24
C GLU A 74 -9.97 0.29 -16.28
N ASP A 75 -11.00 0.96 -15.77
CA ASP A 75 -11.03 2.44 -15.66
C ASP A 75 -10.06 2.96 -14.62
N TYR A 76 -9.84 2.22 -13.51
CA TYR A 76 -8.85 2.62 -12.50
C TYR A 76 -7.46 2.86 -13.11
N PHE A 77 -7.00 1.96 -14.00
CA PHE A 77 -5.71 2.09 -14.68
C PHE A 77 -5.70 3.14 -15.81
N LEU A 78 -6.82 3.82 -16.07
CA LEU A 78 -6.84 5.07 -16.85
C LEU A 78 -6.38 6.28 -16.03
N HIS A 79 -6.32 6.16 -14.71
CA HIS A 79 -6.00 7.26 -13.79
C HIS A 79 -4.75 6.99 -12.94
N PHE A 80 -4.50 5.74 -12.56
CA PHE A 80 -3.41 5.34 -11.67
C PHE A 80 -2.42 4.38 -12.32
N GLY A 81 -1.18 4.39 -11.82
CA GLY A 81 -0.07 3.60 -12.35
C GLY A 81 0.21 2.30 -11.58
N VAL A 82 -0.34 2.15 -10.38
CA VAL A 82 -0.15 0.98 -9.52
C VAL A 82 -1.39 0.78 -8.63
N LEU A 83 -1.72 -0.46 -8.28
CA LEU A 83 -2.80 -0.80 -7.36
C LEU A 83 -2.27 -1.72 -6.24
N GLU A 84 -2.48 -1.35 -4.99
CA GLU A 84 -2.25 -2.25 -3.86
C GLU A 84 -3.50 -3.12 -3.61
N ILE A 85 -3.30 -4.43 -3.58
CA ILE A 85 -4.31 -5.41 -3.22
C ILE A 85 -4.11 -5.84 -1.77
N ASP A 86 -5.16 -5.64 -0.97
CA ASP A 86 -5.14 -5.91 0.46
C ASP A 86 -5.91 -7.17 0.86
N PHE A 87 -6.81 -7.71 0.04
CA PHE A 87 -7.59 -8.88 0.43
C PHE A 87 -6.72 -10.13 0.66
N THR A 88 -5.54 -10.20 0.03
CA THR A 88 -4.54 -11.27 0.23
C THR A 88 -3.90 -11.22 1.62
N TYR A 89 -3.98 -10.09 2.32
CA TYR A 89 -3.58 -10.00 3.72
C TYR A 89 -4.41 -10.94 4.61
N TYR A 90 -5.69 -11.11 4.33
CA TYR A 90 -6.58 -11.86 5.24
C TYR A 90 -6.47 -13.38 5.08
N ARG A 91 -6.09 -13.86 3.89
CA ARG A 91 -5.97 -15.29 3.58
C ARG A 91 -5.02 -15.52 2.39
N PRO A 92 -4.21 -16.61 2.39
CA PRO A 92 -3.46 -17.03 1.21
C PRO A 92 -4.33 -17.32 -0.02
N LEU A 93 -3.69 -17.38 -1.19
CA LEU A 93 -4.37 -17.63 -2.47
C LEU A 93 -4.77 -19.09 -2.64
N LEU A 94 -4.07 -20.01 -1.97
CA LEU A 94 -4.48 -21.42 -1.85
C LEU A 94 -4.83 -21.79 -0.41
N GLU A 95 -5.89 -22.57 -0.27
CA GLU A 95 -6.26 -23.24 0.98
C GLU A 95 -5.20 -24.29 1.34
N ALA A 96 -5.18 -24.76 2.59
CA ALA A 96 -4.24 -25.79 3.04
C ALA A 96 -4.35 -27.11 2.25
N THR A 97 -5.50 -27.35 1.62
CA THR A 97 -5.74 -28.52 0.74
C THR A 97 -5.18 -28.34 -0.68
N GLY A 98 -4.54 -27.21 -0.99
CA GLY A 98 -4.09 -26.85 -2.33
C GLY A 98 -5.18 -26.29 -3.25
N LYS A 99 -6.44 -26.26 -2.79
CA LYS A 99 -7.55 -25.70 -3.58
C LYS A 99 -7.47 -24.17 -3.68
N PRO A 100 -7.89 -23.56 -4.81
CA PRO A 100 -8.05 -22.12 -4.95
C PRO A 100 -8.93 -21.51 -3.86
N SER A 101 -8.48 -20.41 -3.24
CA SER A 101 -9.31 -19.60 -2.36
C SER A 101 -10.18 -18.62 -3.17
N PRO A 102 -11.26 -18.06 -2.58
CA PRO A 102 -11.99 -16.94 -3.20
C PRO A 102 -11.09 -15.76 -3.58
N GLY A 103 -9.98 -15.56 -2.85
CA GLY A 103 -9.00 -14.53 -3.16
C GLY A 103 -8.26 -14.79 -4.48
N LEU A 104 -7.94 -16.05 -4.81
CA LEU A 104 -7.31 -16.39 -6.09
C LEU A 104 -8.24 -16.13 -7.28
N PHE A 105 -9.52 -16.50 -7.18
CA PHE A 105 -10.48 -16.15 -8.22
C PHE A 105 -10.63 -14.64 -8.36
N THR A 106 -10.71 -13.91 -7.26
CA THR A 106 -10.77 -12.43 -7.28
C THR A 106 -9.53 -11.84 -7.97
N LEU A 107 -8.33 -12.34 -7.65
CA LEU A 107 -7.09 -11.90 -8.26
C LEU A 107 -7.04 -12.20 -9.77
N GLN A 108 -7.60 -13.34 -10.20
CA GLN A 108 -7.71 -13.67 -11.62
C GLN A 108 -8.62 -12.68 -12.37
N HIS A 109 -9.76 -12.29 -11.79
CA HIS A 109 -10.62 -11.28 -12.39
C HIS A 109 -9.91 -9.93 -12.53
N TYR A 110 -9.12 -9.53 -11.53
CA TYR A 110 -8.25 -8.35 -11.63
C TYR A 110 -7.24 -8.50 -12.77
N ALA A 111 -6.56 -9.65 -12.85
CA ALA A 111 -5.59 -9.92 -13.91
C ALA A 111 -6.21 -9.86 -15.31
N ASP A 112 -7.42 -10.39 -15.48
CA ASP A 112 -8.14 -10.47 -16.75
C ASP A 112 -8.69 -9.10 -17.19
N ALA A 113 -9.26 -8.33 -16.26
CA ALA A 113 -9.84 -7.01 -16.55
C ALA A 113 -8.79 -5.89 -16.72
N SER A 114 -7.55 -6.11 -16.27
CA SER A 114 -6.52 -5.06 -16.28
C SER A 114 -5.75 -4.99 -17.59
N PRO A 115 -5.33 -3.78 -18.02
CA PRO A 115 -4.43 -3.64 -19.17
C PRO A 115 -3.10 -4.36 -18.97
N ALA A 116 -2.40 -4.65 -20.06
CA ALA A 116 -1.14 -5.42 -20.04
C ALA A 116 -0.03 -4.76 -19.21
N ASN A 117 -0.02 -3.42 -19.12
CA ASN A 117 0.95 -2.64 -18.37
C ASN A 117 0.54 -2.34 -16.92
N ALA A 118 -0.58 -2.91 -16.44
CA ALA A 118 -0.97 -2.77 -15.05
C ALA A 118 0.14 -3.23 -14.09
N ARG A 119 0.19 -2.62 -12.92
CA ARG A 119 1.15 -2.91 -11.86
C ARG A 119 0.43 -3.11 -10.55
N TYR A 120 0.68 -4.24 -9.92
CA TYR A 120 0.05 -4.65 -8.68
C TYR A 120 1.10 -4.85 -7.59
N VAL A 121 0.81 -4.30 -6.41
CA VAL A 121 1.56 -4.62 -5.20
C VAL A 121 0.64 -5.43 -4.29
N LEU A 122 1.03 -6.65 -3.93
CA LEU A 122 0.21 -7.50 -3.07
C LEU A 122 0.65 -7.40 -1.63
N LYS A 123 -0.30 -7.27 -0.69
CA LYS A 123 0.02 -7.54 0.72
C LYS A 123 0.14 -9.04 0.95
N ALA A 124 1.23 -9.45 1.57
CA ALA A 124 1.39 -10.83 1.98
C ALA A 124 0.42 -11.20 3.12
N PRO A 125 0.03 -12.49 3.25
CA PRO A 125 -0.98 -12.91 4.22
C PRO A 125 -0.51 -12.72 5.66
N GLN A 126 -1.36 -12.14 6.51
CA GLN A 126 -1.12 -12.01 7.96
C GLN A 126 -0.88 -13.36 8.64
N GLN A 127 -1.40 -14.45 8.05
CA GLN A 127 -1.15 -15.82 8.49
C GLN A 127 0.34 -16.17 8.50
N VAL A 128 1.17 -15.53 7.66
CA VAL A 128 2.63 -15.72 7.68
C VAL A 128 3.31 -14.61 8.48
N LEU A 129 2.88 -13.35 8.35
CA LEU A 129 3.65 -12.21 8.86
C LEU A 129 3.31 -11.79 10.30
N SER A 130 2.24 -12.32 10.89
CA SER A 130 1.82 -11.95 12.25
C SER A 130 2.20 -13.02 13.25
N ARG A 131 2.88 -12.66 14.34
CA ARG A 131 3.19 -13.59 15.45
C ARG A 131 1.95 -14.07 16.18
N ARG A 132 0.92 -13.23 16.23
CA ARG A 132 -0.36 -13.51 16.90
C ARG A 132 -1.50 -13.16 15.98
N LEU A 133 -2.55 -13.98 16.02
CA LEU A 133 -3.74 -13.80 15.20
C LEU A 133 -4.96 -13.61 16.07
N ARG A 134 -5.85 -12.71 15.66
CA ARG A 134 -7.15 -12.54 16.31
C ARG A 134 -8.06 -13.71 15.92
N ARG A 135 -8.50 -14.48 16.90
CA ARG A 135 -9.34 -15.69 16.76
C ARG A 135 -10.45 -15.70 17.81
N LYS A 136 -11.49 -16.49 17.58
CA LYS A 136 -12.50 -16.79 18.60
C LYS A 136 -12.02 -17.97 19.44
N VAL A 137 -11.84 -17.74 20.74
CA VAL A 137 -11.54 -18.76 21.76
C VAL A 137 -12.70 -18.73 22.75
N ASP A 138 -13.37 -19.86 22.95
CA ASP A 138 -14.56 -19.99 23.81
C ASP A 138 -15.63 -18.92 23.53
N GLY A 139 -15.87 -18.64 22.24
CA GLY A 139 -16.84 -17.64 21.78
C GLY A 139 -16.39 -16.18 21.92
N ARG A 140 -15.24 -15.89 22.53
CA ARG A 140 -14.69 -14.54 22.72
C ARG A 140 -13.52 -14.29 21.77
N TRP A 141 -13.37 -13.05 21.31
CA TRP A 141 -12.21 -12.66 20.51
C TRP A 141 -10.97 -12.53 21.40
N ALA A 142 -9.90 -13.24 21.05
CA ALA A 142 -8.61 -13.17 21.71
C ALA A 142 -7.48 -13.18 20.65
N TYR A 143 -6.31 -12.66 21.03
CA TYR A 143 -5.09 -12.87 20.27
C TYR A 143 -4.41 -14.15 20.74
N VAL A 144 -4.15 -15.06 19.82
CA VAL A 144 -3.48 -16.35 20.06
C VAL A 144 -2.22 -16.42 19.23
N ASP A 145 -1.25 -17.20 19.70
CA ASP A 145 0.00 -17.42 18.97
C ASP A 145 -0.26 -18.08 17.62
N ASN A 146 0.50 -17.66 16.63
CA ASN A 146 0.38 -18.12 15.26
C ASN A 146 1.43 -19.20 14.97
N PRO A 147 1.04 -20.47 14.80
CA PRO A 147 2.00 -21.53 14.46
C PRO A 147 2.59 -21.37 13.06
N ASP A 148 1.93 -20.60 12.18
CA ASP A 148 2.34 -20.38 10.79
C ASP A 148 3.23 -19.13 10.63
N TYR A 149 3.64 -18.49 11.73
CA TYR A 149 4.47 -17.29 11.68
C TYR A 149 5.82 -17.58 11.00
N LEU A 150 6.10 -16.83 9.94
CA LEU A 150 7.28 -16.98 9.09
C LEU A 150 7.46 -18.38 8.50
N ASP A 151 6.36 -19.08 8.21
CA ASP A 151 6.37 -20.32 7.44
C ASP A 151 6.66 -20.03 5.94
N ALA A 152 7.89 -20.33 5.52
CA ALA A 152 8.38 -20.13 4.16
C ALA A 152 7.69 -21.03 3.11
N ASP A 153 7.30 -22.26 3.48
CA ASP A 153 6.60 -23.19 2.58
C ASP A 153 5.19 -22.67 2.30
N LEU A 154 4.47 -22.27 3.36
CA LEU A 154 3.15 -21.66 3.24
C LEU A 154 3.22 -20.39 2.37
N PHE A 155 4.16 -19.49 2.66
CA PHE A 155 4.33 -18.27 1.89
C PHE A 155 4.58 -18.56 0.41
N THR A 156 5.53 -19.45 0.13
CA THR A 156 5.95 -19.76 -1.24
C THR A 156 4.85 -20.47 -2.03
N ASN A 157 4.35 -21.58 -1.50
CA ASN A 157 3.48 -22.48 -2.25
C ASN A 157 2.02 -22.03 -2.27
N ARG A 158 1.56 -21.30 -1.24
CA ARG A 158 0.14 -20.93 -1.11
C ARG A 158 -0.13 -19.45 -1.36
N PHE A 159 0.90 -18.62 -1.49
CA PHE A 159 0.75 -17.20 -1.80
C PHE A 159 1.61 -16.75 -2.98
N LEU A 160 2.94 -16.85 -2.89
CA LEU A 160 3.86 -16.28 -3.88
C LEU A 160 3.70 -16.90 -5.27
N ILE A 161 3.81 -18.23 -5.39
CA ILE A 161 3.72 -18.93 -6.68
C ILE A 161 2.34 -18.70 -7.35
N PRO A 162 1.20 -18.84 -6.64
CA PRO A 162 -0.11 -18.49 -7.21
C PRO A 162 -0.19 -17.03 -7.67
N ALA A 163 0.35 -16.08 -6.89
CA ALA A 163 0.35 -14.67 -7.26
C ALA A 163 1.15 -14.41 -8.54
N GLN A 164 2.37 -14.95 -8.64
CA GLN A 164 3.22 -14.86 -9.83
C GLN A 164 2.55 -15.48 -11.05
N LYS A 165 1.92 -16.66 -10.91
CA LYS A 165 1.20 -17.33 -12.00
C LYS A 165 0.01 -16.52 -12.51
N THR A 166 -0.75 -15.90 -11.61
CA THR A 166 -1.95 -15.14 -11.98
C THR A 166 -1.62 -13.77 -12.56
N LEU A 167 -0.67 -13.03 -11.97
CA LEU A 167 -0.37 -11.66 -12.39
C LEU A 167 0.76 -11.58 -13.43
N GLY A 168 1.67 -12.55 -13.46
CA GLY A 168 2.87 -12.53 -14.31
C GLY A 168 3.61 -11.20 -14.19
N VAL A 169 3.89 -10.56 -15.34
CA VAL A 169 4.56 -9.26 -15.43
C VAL A 169 3.79 -8.09 -14.80
N LYS A 170 2.52 -8.29 -14.42
CA LYS A 170 1.73 -7.29 -13.71
C LYS A 170 2.05 -7.25 -12.21
N LEU A 171 2.69 -8.27 -11.64
CA LEU A 171 3.15 -8.25 -10.24
C LEU A 171 4.38 -7.36 -10.11
N ALA A 172 4.20 -6.19 -9.51
CA ALA A 172 5.27 -5.21 -9.29
C ALA A 172 6.06 -5.48 -8.01
N GLY A 173 5.39 -5.99 -6.97
CA GLY A 173 6.04 -6.32 -5.71
C GLY A 173 5.10 -6.88 -4.66
N ILE A 174 5.68 -7.24 -3.53
CA ILE A 174 4.97 -7.81 -2.38
C ILE A 174 5.33 -6.98 -1.14
N ILE A 175 4.30 -6.47 -0.47
CA ILE A 175 4.45 -5.82 0.84
C ILE A 175 4.42 -6.91 1.91
N LEU A 176 5.54 -7.07 2.60
CA LEU A 176 5.67 -7.83 3.83
C LEU A 176 5.37 -6.87 4.98
N GLU A 177 4.12 -6.81 5.42
CA GLU A 177 3.72 -5.93 6.53
C GLU A 177 3.87 -6.67 7.86
N GLN A 178 4.82 -6.25 8.68
CA GLN A 178 4.84 -6.60 10.10
C GLN A 178 3.76 -5.77 10.81
N PRO A 179 2.73 -6.40 11.40
CA PRO A 179 1.70 -5.68 12.15
C PRO A 179 2.28 -5.06 13.42
N TYR A 180 1.71 -3.95 13.88
CA TYR A 180 2.15 -3.35 15.13
C TYR A 180 1.99 -4.30 16.32
N GLU A 181 3.08 -4.43 17.06
CA GLU A 181 3.19 -5.10 18.35
C GLU A 181 3.73 -4.09 19.38
N ARG A 182 3.36 -4.27 20.65
CA ARG A 182 3.93 -3.48 21.74
C ARG A 182 5.34 -3.96 22.03
N ALA A 183 6.25 -3.05 22.43
CA ALA A 183 7.63 -3.42 22.78
C ALA A 183 7.72 -4.54 23.83
N SER A 184 6.81 -4.60 24.80
CA SER A 184 6.76 -5.66 25.82
C SER A 184 6.31 -7.03 25.29
N GLU A 185 5.73 -7.08 24.10
CA GLU A 185 5.19 -8.29 23.46
C GLU A 185 5.98 -8.67 22.20
N SER A 186 6.97 -7.85 21.82
CA SER A 186 7.84 -8.07 20.66
C SER A 186 9.17 -8.72 21.05
N PRO A 187 9.82 -9.44 20.13
CA PRO A 187 11.22 -9.81 20.28
C PRO A 187 12.12 -8.55 20.37
N PRO A 188 13.33 -8.68 20.95
CA PRO A 188 14.36 -7.66 20.76
C PRO A 188 14.77 -7.57 19.28
N PRO A 189 15.27 -6.41 18.80
CA PRO A 189 15.55 -6.21 17.37
C PRO A 189 16.47 -7.26 16.73
N ASP A 190 17.51 -7.73 17.43
CA ASP A 190 18.41 -8.76 16.88
C ASP A 190 17.72 -10.11 16.67
N ALA A 191 16.80 -10.49 17.58
CA ALA A 191 16.02 -11.71 17.43
C ALA A 191 14.97 -11.57 16.31
N PHE A 192 14.37 -10.39 16.18
CA PHE A 192 13.50 -10.07 15.04
C PHE A 192 14.26 -10.25 13.71
N VAL A 193 15.44 -9.63 13.58
CA VAL A 193 16.27 -9.77 12.38
C VAL A 193 16.64 -11.22 12.13
N ALA A 194 17.08 -11.98 13.13
CA ALA A 194 17.47 -13.37 12.95
C ALA A 194 16.34 -14.29 12.46
N GLU A 195 15.10 -14.06 12.91
CA GLU A 195 13.94 -14.81 12.44
C GLU A 195 13.55 -14.45 11.01
N TRP A 196 13.53 -13.16 10.69
CA TRP A 196 13.22 -12.68 9.34
C TRP A 196 14.32 -13.04 8.35
N ASP A 197 15.59 -13.03 8.75
CA ASP A 197 16.72 -13.44 7.91
C ASP A 197 16.59 -14.89 7.46
N ARG A 198 16.19 -15.79 8.37
CA ARG A 198 15.91 -17.19 8.06
C ARG A 198 14.75 -17.30 7.05
N PHE A 199 13.63 -16.65 7.34
CA PHE A 199 12.47 -16.65 6.46
C PHE A 199 12.80 -16.14 5.06
N ILE A 200 13.46 -14.98 4.96
CA ILE A 200 13.86 -14.39 3.68
C ILE A 200 14.88 -15.27 2.95
N GLY A 201 15.76 -15.96 3.67
CA GLY A 201 16.70 -16.93 3.09
C GLY A 201 16.02 -18.18 2.50
N ASP A 202 14.84 -18.55 3.02
CA ASP A 202 14.10 -19.76 2.64
C ASP A 202 13.03 -19.53 1.56
N VAL A 203 12.64 -18.28 1.27
CA VAL A 203 11.68 -17.94 0.21
C VAL A 203 12.38 -17.61 -1.12
N PRO A 204 11.73 -17.80 -2.28
CA PRO A 204 12.30 -17.42 -3.57
C PRO A 204 12.69 -15.93 -3.63
N ASN A 205 13.77 -15.60 -4.31
CA ASN A 205 14.26 -14.22 -4.45
C ASN A 205 13.92 -13.58 -5.80
N ASP A 206 12.95 -14.14 -6.53
CA ASP A 206 12.53 -13.71 -7.86
C ASP A 206 11.34 -12.73 -7.84
N ALA A 207 10.97 -12.23 -6.66
CA ALA A 207 9.99 -11.18 -6.46
C ALA A 207 10.59 -9.99 -5.71
N ALA A 208 10.09 -8.79 -6.02
CA ALA A 208 10.44 -7.58 -5.26
C ALA A 208 9.71 -7.58 -3.91
N TYR A 209 10.46 -7.69 -2.82
CA TYR A 209 9.92 -7.62 -1.46
C TYR A 209 10.13 -6.24 -0.85
N HIS A 210 9.06 -5.68 -0.29
CA HIS A 210 9.07 -4.42 0.44
C HIS A 210 8.58 -4.65 1.87
N LEU A 211 9.43 -4.38 2.86
CA LEU A 211 9.14 -4.65 4.26
C LEU A 211 8.64 -3.38 4.95
N GLU A 212 7.40 -3.41 5.44
CA GLU A 212 6.80 -2.37 6.27
C GLU A 212 6.79 -2.86 7.73
N VAL A 213 7.69 -2.31 8.55
CA VAL A 213 7.72 -2.56 9.99
C VAL A 213 6.92 -1.48 10.70
N ARG A 214 5.80 -1.86 11.35
CA ARG A 214 4.90 -0.92 12.04
C ARG A 214 5.22 -0.70 13.51
N SER A 215 6.09 -1.53 14.08
CA SER A 215 6.61 -1.38 15.43
C SER A 215 7.89 -0.53 15.39
N SER A 216 7.79 0.74 15.75
CA SER A 216 8.92 1.69 15.67
C SER A 216 10.15 1.29 16.48
N HIS A 217 10.00 0.55 17.58
CA HIS A 217 11.11 0.00 18.36
C HIS A 217 11.92 -1.09 17.64
N LEU A 218 11.39 -1.65 16.54
CA LEU A 218 12.11 -2.59 15.67
C LEU A 218 12.88 -1.90 14.54
N LEU A 219 12.66 -0.61 14.30
CA LEU A 219 13.42 0.22 13.34
C LEU A 219 14.81 0.56 13.91
N SER A 220 15.61 -0.48 14.13
CA SER A 220 16.95 -0.41 14.73
C SER A 220 18.05 -0.37 13.66
N PRO A 221 19.28 0.07 14.00
CA PRO A 221 20.43 -0.04 13.10
C PRO A 221 20.65 -1.46 12.57
N THR A 222 20.56 -2.50 13.41
CA THR A 222 20.71 -3.91 12.99
C THR A 222 19.70 -4.28 11.91
N TYR A 223 18.45 -3.85 12.06
CA TYR A 223 17.40 -4.08 11.07
C TYR A 223 17.69 -3.37 9.74
N LEU A 224 18.10 -2.11 9.80
CA LEU A 224 18.35 -1.28 8.61
C LEU A 224 19.55 -1.79 7.81
N GLU A 225 20.63 -2.18 8.49
CA GLU A 225 21.80 -2.80 7.88
C GLU A 225 21.46 -4.15 7.22
N TRP A 226 20.73 -5.01 7.94
CA TRP A 226 20.26 -6.29 7.41
C TRP A 226 19.38 -6.12 6.16
N LEU A 227 18.43 -5.19 6.21
CA LEU A 227 17.51 -4.90 5.11
C LEU A 227 18.25 -4.45 3.85
N ALA A 228 19.26 -3.58 4.00
CA ALA A 228 20.12 -3.16 2.89
C ALA A 228 20.99 -4.31 2.35
N ASN A 229 21.59 -5.12 3.23
CA ASN A 229 22.42 -6.27 2.84
C ASN A 229 21.63 -7.36 2.11
N ARG A 230 20.34 -7.51 2.41
CA ARG A 230 19.42 -8.42 1.71
C ARG A 230 18.76 -7.79 0.47
N GLU A 231 19.09 -6.54 0.15
CA GLU A 231 18.51 -5.76 -0.95
C GLU A 231 16.97 -5.72 -0.92
N LEU A 232 16.40 -5.79 0.29
CA LEU A 232 14.96 -5.70 0.51
C LEU A 232 14.54 -4.23 0.46
N GLY A 233 13.38 -3.94 -0.14
CA GLY A 233 12.87 -2.58 -0.16
C GLY A 233 12.37 -2.15 1.21
N PHE A 234 12.86 -1.02 1.73
CA PHE A 234 12.19 -0.36 2.84
C PHE A 234 10.84 0.19 2.36
N CYS A 235 9.74 -0.18 3.04
CA CYS A 235 8.43 0.39 2.76
C CYS A 235 8.19 1.61 3.67
N PHE A 236 8.27 2.80 3.10
CA PHE A 236 7.93 4.04 3.81
C PHE A 236 6.43 4.06 4.10
N SER A 237 6.02 4.57 5.26
CA SER A 237 4.61 4.54 5.65
C SER A 237 4.21 5.72 6.52
N HIS A 238 3.19 6.46 6.08
CA HIS A 238 2.49 7.44 6.90
C HIS A 238 1.39 6.72 7.68
N TRP A 239 1.72 6.32 8.91
CA TRP A 239 0.87 5.50 9.76
C TRP A 239 0.98 5.89 11.24
N GLN A 240 -0.07 5.58 12.00
CA GLN A 240 -0.36 6.09 13.35
C GLN A 240 0.85 6.18 14.30
N TRP A 241 1.69 5.14 14.35
CA TRP A 241 2.81 5.05 15.31
C TRP A 241 4.19 5.13 14.67
N LEU A 242 4.25 5.35 13.35
CA LEU A 242 5.52 5.49 12.65
C LEU A 242 5.98 6.94 12.64
N PRO A 243 7.31 7.15 12.64
CA PRO A 243 7.85 8.50 12.54
C PRO A 243 7.47 9.13 11.20
N PRO A 244 7.54 10.47 11.06
CA PRO A 244 7.40 11.17 9.79
C PRO A 244 8.21 10.53 8.65
N ILE A 245 7.79 10.74 7.40
CA ILE A 245 8.45 10.14 6.22
C ILE A 245 9.90 10.62 6.11
N ILE A 246 10.16 11.88 6.45
CA ILE A 246 11.52 12.43 6.46
C ILE A 246 12.43 11.73 7.49
N ASP A 247 11.89 11.38 8.65
CA ASP A 247 12.63 10.66 9.68
C ASP A 247 12.91 9.21 9.25
N GLN A 248 11.95 8.57 8.57
CA GLN A 248 12.17 7.27 7.95
C GLN A 248 13.26 7.32 6.88
N TRP A 249 13.29 8.38 6.06
CA TRP A 249 14.35 8.62 5.06
C TRP A 249 15.74 8.76 5.70
N MET A 250 15.84 9.50 6.81
CA MET A 250 17.09 9.62 7.56
C MET A 250 17.50 8.29 8.20
N LEU A 251 16.55 7.51 8.74
CA LEU A 251 16.80 6.21 9.35
C LEU A 251 17.46 5.24 8.35
N VAL A 252 16.97 5.18 7.12
CA VAL A 252 17.55 4.30 6.09
C VAL A 252 18.88 4.80 5.52
N GLY A 253 19.43 5.91 6.03
CA GLY A 253 20.68 6.50 5.55
C GLY A 253 20.55 7.19 4.19
N GLU A 254 19.35 7.73 3.90
CA GLU A 254 19.06 8.45 2.65
C GLU A 254 19.29 7.63 1.37
N GLN A 255 18.95 6.33 1.42
CA GLN A 255 19.07 5.41 0.28
C GLN A 255 17.80 4.58 0.11
N PHE A 256 17.54 4.21 -1.15
CA PHE A 256 16.61 3.14 -1.48
C PHE A 256 17.37 1.81 -1.51
N THR A 257 16.81 0.78 -0.89
CA THR A 257 17.52 -0.47 -0.62
C THR A 257 17.07 -1.64 -1.50
N SER A 258 16.04 -1.47 -2.32
CA SER A 258 15.49 -2.58 -3.12
C SER A 258 16.30 -2.88 -4.37
N ALA A 259 16.66 -4.14 -4.61
CA ALA A 259 17.29 -4.59 -5.85
C ALA A 259 16.42 -4.36 -7.11
N SER A 260 15.09 -4.26 -6.96
CA SER A 260 14.17 -4.09 -8.09
C SER A 260 14.20 -2.70 -8.72
N SER A 261 14.95 -1.75 -8.13
CA SER A 261 14.89 -0.33 -8.48
C SER A 261 13.47 0.28 -8.37
N GLU A 262 12.60 -0.36 -7.58
CA GLU A 262 11.31 0.18 -7.15
C GLU A 262 11.30 0.40 -5.64
N ALA A 263 10.57 1.41 -5.20
CA ALA A 263 10.32 1.70 -3.79
C ALA A 263 8.82 1.84 -3.54
N VAL A 264 8.41 1.69 -2.27
CA VAL A 264 7.01 1.79 -1.87
C VAL A 264 6.88 2.81 -0.75
N LEU A 265 5.95 3.75 -0.94
CA LEU A 265 5.46 4.67 0.09
C LEU A 265 3.95 4.46 0.25
N ARG A 266 3.52 4.17 1.47
CA ARG A 266 2.09 3.98 1.80
C ARG A 266 1.58 5.13 2.64
N LEU A 267 0.54 5.82 2.18
CA LEU A 267 -0.12 6.91 2.91
C LEU A 267 -1.43 6.36 3.52
N ILE A 268 -1.34 5.83 4.74
CA ILE A 268 -2.39 4.96 5.29
C ILE A 268 -3.43 5.70 6.13
N GLN A 269 -3.00 6.50 7.10
CA GLN A 269 -3.86 7.27 8.00
C GLN A 269 -3.03 8.37 8.70
N PRO A 270 -3.65 9.38 9.33
CA PRO A 270 -2.92 10.37 10.11
C PRO A 270 -2.10 9.75 11.23
N ARG A 271 -0.98 10.39 11.57
CA ARG A 271 -0.22 10.02 12.76
C ARG A 271 -1.06 10.34 14.01
N ASP A 272 -0.83 9.58 15.08
CA ASP A 272 -1.53 9.73 16.36
C ASP A 272 -3.07 9.61 16.32
N MET A 273 -3.63 9.13 15.21
CA MET A 273 -5.07 8.91 15.06
C MET A 273 -5.40 7.41 14.92
N ALA A 274 -6.34 6.93 15.73
CA ALA A 274 -6.80 5.55 15.69
C ALA A 274 -7.50 5.19 14.37
N PHE A 275 -7.49 3.90 14.04
CA PHE A 275 -8.12 3.36 12.83
C PHE A 275 -9.60 3.77 12.70
N ASP A 276 -10.38 3.61 13.76
CA ASP A 276 -11.81 3.88 13.72
C ASP A 276 -12.11 5.37 13.63
N ALA A 277 -11.36 6.22 14.33
CA ALA A 277 -11.47 7.67 14.23
C ALA A 277 -11.20 8.17 12.80
N SER A 278 -10.06 7.78 12.21
CA SER A 278 -9.70 8.18 10.83
C SER A 278 -10.69 7.65 9.79
N TRP A 279 -11.16 6.41 9.95
CA TRP A 279 -12.17 5.84 9.04
C TRP A 279 -13.49 6.61 9.10
N LYS A 280 -13.95 6.97 10.30
CA LYS A 280 -15.21 7.72 10.49
C LYS A 280 -15.15 9.12 9.89
N LEU A 281 -14.02 9.80 9.99
CA LEU A 281 -13.81 11.12 9.37
C LEU A 281 -13.73 11.03 7.84
N ALA A 282 -13.09 9.98 7.32
CA ALA A 282 -12.91 9.83 5.88
C ALA A 282 -14.19 9.41 5.15
N TYR A 283 -15.06 8.63 5.79
CA TYR A 283 -16.34 8.23 5.20
C TYR A 283 -17.21 9.45 4.87
N PRO A 284 -17.84 9.55 3.68
CA PRO A 284 -18.08 8.48 2.69
C PRO A 284 -17.01 8.33 1.59
N PHE A 285 -15.85 8.96 1.73
CA PHE A 285 -14.74 8.94 0.75
C PHE A 285 -14.96 9.72 -0.55
N GLU A 286 -15.91 10.66 -0.56
CA GLU A 286 -16.31 11.43 -1.75
C GLU A 286 -15.37 12.60 -2.07
N GLY A 287 -14.47 12.98 -1.14
CA GLY A 287 -13.53 14.08 -1.33
C GLY A 287 -12.59 14.26 -0.14
N PRO A 288 -11.79 15.33 -0.14
CA PRO A 288 -10.97 15.71 1.00
C PRO A 288 -11.84 15.87 2.24
N ALA A 289 -11.48 15.19 3.33
CA ALA A 289 -12.24 15.20 4.57
C ALA A 289 -11.69 16.27 5.54
N PRO A 290 -12.54 17.15 6.10
CA PRO A 290 -12.16 18.04 7.19
C PRO A 290 -11.70 17.25 8.41
N GLY A 291 -10.65 17.71 9.09
CA GLY A 291 -9.98 17.00 10.18
C GLY A 291 -9.02 15.89 9.71
N LEU A 292 -8.93 15.64 8.40
CA LEU A 292 -7.88 14.82 7.80
C LEU A 292 -7.01 15.67 6.87
N SER A 293 -7.59 16.16 5.77
CA SER A 293 -6.90 16.86 4.67
C SER A 293 -6.40 18.28 5.00
N ASP A 294 -7.03 18.96 5.95
CA ASP A 294 -6.76 20.35 6.35
C ASP A 294 -5.86 20.45 7.60
N THR A 295 -5.29 19.33 8.03
CA THR A 295 -4.43 19.26 9.21
C THR A 295 -2.97 19.60 8.87
N ARG A 296 -2.21 20.04 9.88
CA ARG A 296 -0.76 20.24 9.75
C ARG A 296 -0.04 18.94 9.39
N ASP A 297 -0.49 17.82 9.93
CA ASP A 297 0.04 16.49 9.65
C ASP A 297 -0.10 16.12 8.18
N ALA A 298 -1.28 16.37 7.59
CA ALA A 298 -1.54 16.11 6.18
C ALA A 298 -0.74 17.03 5.25
N ALA A 299 -0.57 18.32 5.60
CA ALA A 299 0.31 19.22 4.86
C ALA A 299 1.76 18.73 4.88
N GLN A 300 2.26 18.29 6.04
CA GLN A 300 3.59 17.69 6.18
C GLN A 300 3.72 16.40 5.37
N MET A 301 2.73 15.51 5.42
CA MET A 301 2.70 14.27 4.63
C MET A 301 2.85 14.56 3.13
N VAL A 302 2.13 15.55 2.60
CA VAL A 302 2.21 15.95 1.18
C VAL A 302 3.60 16.50 0.83
N ASP A 303 4.16 17.36 1.68
CA ASP A 303 5.49 17.94 1.47
C ASP A 303 6.59 16.88 1.52
N GLU A 304 6.57 15.99 2.50
CA GLU A 304 7.57 14.92 2.65
C GLU A 304 7.44 13.86 1.56
N THR A 305 6.21 13.52 1.14
CA THR A 305 5.99 12.66 -0.03
C THR A 305 6.60 13.28 -1.29
N THR A 306 6.40 14.58 -1.49
CA THR A 306 6.97 15.30 -2.63
C THR A 306 8.50 15.29 -2.58
N ALA A 307 9.09 15.50 -1.41
CA ALA A 307 10.54 15.42 -1.23
C ALA A 307 11.07 14.01 -1.54
N LEU A 308 10.41 12.95 -1.06
CA LEU A 308 10.80 11.57 -1.34
C LEU A 308 10.67 11.23 -2.83
N ILE A 309 9.64 11.75 -3.51
CA ILE A 309 9.51 11.65 -4.97
C ILE A 309 10.77 12.23 -5.65
N TYR A 310 11.25 13.41 -5.24
CA TYR A 310 12.48 13.97 -5.81
C TYR A 310 13.70 13.10 -5.55
N LYS A 311 13.81 12.51 -4.35
CA LYS A 311 14.89 11.55 -4.06
C LYS A 311 14.83 10.32 -4.96
N ALA A 312 13.64 9.80 -5.23
CA ALA A 312 13.47 8.70 -6.17
C ALA A 312 13.88 9.10 -7.60
N VAL A 313 13.51 10.30 -8.05
CA VAL A 313 13.94 10.84 -9.36
C VAL A 313 15.46 10.95 -9.45
N GLU A 314 16.11 11.54 -8.44
CA GLU A 314 17.57 11.70 -8.36
C GLU A 314 18.29 10.34 -8.38
N ALA A 315 17.73 9.34 -7.70
CA ALA A 315 18.28 7.98 -7.61
C ALA A 315 17.93 7.07 -8.81
N GLY A 316 17.07 7.51 -9.74
CA GLY A 316 16.59 6.67 -10.84
C GLY A 316 15.67 5.52 -10.39
N VAL A 317 15.07 5.62 -9.20
CA VAL A 317 14.18 4.63 -8.61
C VAL A 317 12.73 4.95 -8.94
N THR A 318 11.92 3.93 -9.25
CA THR A 318 10.47 4.13 -9.39
C THR A 318 9.79 4.08 -8.02
N LEU A 319 9.25 5.20 -7.55
CA LEU A 319 8.50 5.25 -6.30
C LEU A 319 7.00 4.99 -6.54
N ASN A 320 6.50 3.91 -5.95
CA ASN A 320 5.08 3.59 -5.88
C ASN A 320 4.45 4.30 -4.66
N VAL A 321 3.67 5.35 -4.90
CA VAL A 321 2.98 6.15 -3.87
C VAL A 321 1.53 5.68 -3.76
N ILE A 322 1.23 4.94 -2.70
CA ILE A 322 -0.06 4.28 -2.50
C ILE A 322 -0.87 5.00 -1.44
N GLY A 323 -1.97 5.64 -1.84
CA GLY A 323 -2.87 6.35 -0.93
C GLY A 323 -3.99 5.47 -0.36
N ASN A 324 -4.39 5.73 0.88
CA ASN A 324 -5.60 5.19 1.48
C ASN A 324 -6.57 6.35 1.78
N ASN A 325 -7.87 6.14 1.54
CA ASN A 325 -8.88 7.16 1.83
C ASN A 325 -8.81 7.67 3.28
N ARG A 326 -8.35 6.85 4.23
CA ARG A 326 -8.20 7.29 5.63
C ARG A 326 -7.13 8.35 5.86
N ALA A 327 -6.16 8.50 4.97
CA ALA A 327 -5.11 9.52 5.09
C ALA A 327 -5.60 10.94 4.72
N TRP A 328 -6.67 11.05 3.92
CA TRP A 328 -7.08 12.33 3.33
C TRP A 328 -8.59 12.56 3.26
N GLY A 329 -9.39 11.49 3.29
CA GLY A 329 -10.79 11.43 2.88
C GLY A 329 -10.94 10.69 1.56
N ASN A 330 -10.14 11.04 0.55
CA ASN A 330 -10.27 10.54 -0.81
C ASN A 330 -8.88 10.38 -1.47
N THR A 331 -8.55 9.18 -1.94
CA THR A 331 -7.24 8.90 -2.56
C THR A 331 -7.03 9.60 -3.91
N PRO A 332 -7.99 9.65 -4.86
CA PRO A 332 -7.86 10.47 -6.07
C PRO A 332 -7.44 11.91 -5.80
N ASP A 333 -8.09 12.58 -4.85
CA ASP A 333 -7.76 13.93 -4.42
C ASP A 333 -6.39 14.05 -3.74
N LEU A 334 -6.01 13.07 -2.92
CA LEU A 334 -4.68 13.03 -2.32
C LEU A 334 -3.59 12.94 -3.40
N ALA A 335 -3.75 12.03 -4.35
CA ALA A 335 -2.80 11.86 -5.45
C ALA A 335 -2.70 13.12 -6.32
N ARG A 336 -3.84 13.74 -6.65
CA ARG A 336 -3.90 15.03 -7.35
C ARG A 336 -3.17 16.13 -6.59
N THR A 337 -3.42 16.25 -5.29
CA THR A 337 -2.76 17.23 -4.41
C THR A 337 -1.24 17.07 -4.43
N ILE A 338 -0.74 15.85 -4.26
CA ILE A 338 0.70 15.56 -4.29
C ILE A 338 1.29 15.83 -5.69
N ALA A 339 0.57 15.46 -6.76
CA ALA A 339 1.00 15.72 -8.13
C ALA A 339 1.17 17.21 -8.41
N HIS A 340 0.21 18.06 -8.01
CA HIS A 340 0.36 19.51 -8.13
C HIS A 340 1.50 20.05 -7.29
N ARG A 341 1.66 19.56 -6.04
CA ARG A 341 2.76 19.98 -5.17
C ARG A 341 4.12 19.67 -5.79
N PHE A 342 4.28 18.47 -6.35
CA PHE A 342 5.48 18.09 -7.09
C PHE A 342 5.72 19.00 -8.31
N LEU A 343 4.67 19.30 -9.09
CA LEU A 343 4.79 20.16 -10.27
C LEU A 343 5.08 21.63 -9.93
N ASP A 344 4.65 22.13 -8.76
CA ASP A 344 4.99 23.47 -8.27
C ASP A 344 6.50 23.62 -8.04
N PHE A 345 7.14 22.58 -7.53
CA PHE A 345 8.59 22.57 -7.33
C PHE A 345 9.35 22.38 -8.66
N ALA A 346 8.82 21.58 -9.59
CA ALA A 346 9.45 21.35 -10.90
C ALA A 346 9.53 22.66 -11.71
N ASP A 347 8.44 23.42 -11.73
CA ASP A 347 8.36 24.72 -12.41
C ASP A 347 9.37 25.73 -11.83
N ARG A 348 9.50 25.80 -10.50
CA ARG A 348 10.48 26.65 -9.82
C ARG A 348 11.95 26.27 -10.11
N LYS A 349 12.21 24.99 -10.42
CA LYS A 349 13.55 24.48 -10.74
C LYS A 349 13.87 24.56 -12.24
N GLY A 350 12.94 24.99 -13.09
CA GLY A 350 13.12 25.04 -14.54
C GLY A 350 13.18 23.66 -15.19
N ALA A 351 12.52 22.65 -14.60
CA ALA A 351 12.57 21.25 -14.99
C ALA A 351 11.28 20.74 -15.68
#